data_AF-A0A326G8S6-F1
#
_entry.id   AF-A0A326G8S6-F1
#
_cell.length_a   1.000
_cell.length_b   1.000
_cell.length_c   1.000
_cell.angle_alpha   90.00
_cell.angle_beta   90.00
_cell.angle_gamma   90.00
#
_symmetry.space_group_name_H-M   'P 1'
#
loop_
_entity.id
_entity.type
_entity.pdbx_description
1 polymer ?
#
loop_
_entity_poly.entity_id
_entity_poly.type
_entity_poly.pdbx_seq_one_letter_code
_entity_poly.pdbx_strand_id
1 'polypeptide(L)'
;HGPGYSGETPLVNKYFFPEGVDVTQWHTYAVEWTDSQIDFVVDGQVTYRVTRPMVENYGEWVFDTEKYVILNFAMGGAYPFKTNRIEEPYNGVPQATVDAVKTGEVAMLVDWVRVYAPEDERAE
;
A
#
# COMPACT_ATOMS: atom_id res chain seq x y z
N HIS A 1 8.55 5.89 3.13
CA HIS A 1 9.74 6.30 3.89
C HIS A 1 10.94 6.24 2.98
N GLY A 2 11.99 6.99 3.30
CA GLY A 2 13.25 6.99 2.59
C GLY A 2 14.31 7.75 3.39
N PRO A 3 15.53 7.90 2.85
CA PRO A 3 16.55 8.71 3.49
C PRO A 3 16.01 10.11 3.81
N GLY A 4 16.14 10.58 5.05
CA GLY A 4 15.64 11.89 5.48
C GLY A 4 14.16 11.94 5.88
N TYR A 5 13.36 10.88 5.65
CA TYR A 5 11.93 10.89 5.99
C TYR A 5 11.38 9.51 6.42
N SER A 6 10.81 9.41 7.63
CA SER A 6 10.21 8.18 8.16
C SER A 6 9.01 8.43 9.09
N GLY A 7 8.21 7.39 9.36
CA GLY A 7 7.00 7.50 10.17
C GLY A 7 5.87 8.27 9.49
N GLU A 8 5.26 9.21 10.20
CA GLU A 8 4.14 10.05 9.72
C GLU A 8 4.61 11.16 8.75
N THR A 9 5.38 10.78 7.74
CA THR A 9 5.86 11.71 6.72
C THR A 9 4.73 12.13 5.79
N PRO A 10 4.80 13.35 5.21
CA PRO A 10 3.67 14.00 4.56
C PRO A 10 3.27 13.41 3.20
N LEU A 11 4.01 12.43 2.68
CA LEU A 11 3.65 11.71 1.47
C LEU A 11 2.68 10.57 1.80
N VAL A 12 1.43 10.92 2.08
CA VAL A 12 0.35 9.98 2.38
C VAL A 12 -0.94 10.43 1.69
N ASN A 13 -1.72 9.47 1.22
CA ASN A 13 -3.09 9.71 0.79
C ASN A 13 -3.99 8.58 1.31
N LYS A 14 -5.28 8.88 1.50
CA LYS A 14 -6.31 7.89 1.79
C LYS A 14 -7.30 7.86 0.63
N TYR A 15 -7.38 6.71 -0.03
CA TYR A 15 -8.45 6.43 -0.96
C TYR A 15 -9.63 5.81 -0.21
N PHE A 16 -10.84 6.27 -0.50
CA PHE A 16 -12.07 5.73 0.04
C PHE A 16 -12.88 5.18 -1.13
N PHE A 17 -13.30 3.93 -1.03
CA PHE A 17 -14.16 3.33 -2.04
C PHE A 17 -15.56 4.01 -2.04
N PRO A 18 -16.23 4.03 -3.20
CA PRO A 18 -17.64 4.42 -3.28
C PRO A 18 -18.54 3.57 -2.37
N GLU A 19 -19.73 4.08 -2.05
CA GLU A 19 -20.72 3.32 -1.29
C GLU A 19 -21.05 1.98 -1.97
N GLY A 20 -21.08 0.90 -1.19
CA GLY A 20 -21.33 -0.45 -1.67
C GLY A 20 -20.12 -1.15 -2.31
N VAL A 21 -18.94 -0.51 -2.27
CA VAL A 21 -17.66 -1.12 -2.67
C VAL A 21 -16.70 -1.11 -1.49
N ASP A 22 -16.04 -2.23 -1.21
CA ASP A 22 -15.02 -2.32 -0.16
C ASP A 22 -13.90 -3.32 -0.48
N VAL A 23 -12.87 -3.32 0.37
CA VAL A 23 -11.65 -4.13 0.22
C VAL A 23 -11.86 -5.65 0.23
N THR A 24 -13.04 -6.15 0.60
CA THR A 24 -13.36 -7.59 0.61
C THR A 24 -13.76 -8.12 -0.77
N GLN A 25 -14.04 -7.23 -1.72
CA GLN A 25 -14.32 -7.58 -3.11
C GLN A 25 -13.02 -7.71 -3.92
N TRP A 26 -13.11 -8.26 -5.13
CA TRP A 26 -11.97 -8.33 -6.04
C TRP A 26 -11.64 -6.96 -6.61
N HIS A 27 -10.38 -6.56 -6.46
CA HIS A 27 -9.85 -5.30 -6.96
C HIS A 27 -8.51 -5.50 -7.65
N THR A 28 -8.20 -4.62 -8.61
CA THR A 28 -6.85 -4.54 -9.17
C THR A 28 -6.10 -3.39 -8.52
N TYR A 29 -5.01 -3.71 -7.82
CA TYR A 29 -4.07 -2.74 -7.28
C TYR A 29 -2.83 -2.71 -8.17
N ALA A 30 -2.38 -1.52 -8.56
CA ALA A 30 -1.17 -1.37 -9.33
C ALA A 30 -0.34 -0.19 -8.84
N VAL A 31 0.96 -0.30 -9.09
CA VAL A 31 1.93 0.78 -8.96
C VAL A 31 2.59 0.93 -10.31
N GLU A 32 2.37 2.07 -10.96
CA GLU A 32 3.08 2.45 -12.18
C GLU A 32 4.21 3.39 -11.80
N TRP A 33 5.42 3.10 -12.26
CA TRP A 33 6.62 3.74 -11.73
C TRP A 33 7.59 4.03 -12.86
N THR A 34 8.14 5.25 -12.83
CA THR A 34 9.13 5.79 -13.76
C THR A 34 10.29 6.40 -12.98
N ASP A 35 11.31 6.90 -13.66
CA ASP A 35 12.45 7.61 -13.06
C ASP A 35 12.08 8.87 -12.24
N SER A 36 10.88 9.41 -12.45
CA SER A 36 10.46 10.73 -12.00
C SER A 36 9.15 10.74 -11.23
N GLN A 37 8.37 9.66 -11.27
CA GLN A 37 7.12 9.55 -10.50
C GLN A 37 6.68 8.10 -10.23
N ILE A 38 5.82 7.96 -9.22
CA ILE A 38 5.08 6.76 -8.86
C ILE A 38 3.59 7.08 -8.80
N ASP A 39 2.79 6.32 -9.53
CA ASP A 39 1.33 6.36 -9.54
C ASP A 39 0.76 5.10 -8.88
N PHE A 40 -0.08 5.31 -7.88
CA PHE A 40 -0.85 4.26 -7.23
C PHE A 40 -2.24 4.21 -7.85
N VAL A 41 -2.62 3.02 -8.29
CA VAL A 41 -3.82 2.79 -9.10
C VAL A 41 -4.70 1.75 -8.44
N VAL A 42 -6.00 2.04 -8.36
CA VAL A 42 -7.03 1.09 -7.91
C VAL A 42 -8.08 0.99 -9.00
N ASP A 43 -8.35 -0.22 -9.48
CA ASP A 43 -9.34 -0.51 -10.54
C ASP A 43 -9.17 0.36 -11.80
N GLY A 44 -7.91 0.59 -12.19
CA GLY A 44 -7.53 1.39 -13.36
C GLY A 44 -7.57 2.91 -13.15
N GLN A 45 -7.88 3.40 -11.96
CA GLN A 45 -7.91 4.83 -11.64
C GLN A 45 -6.71 5.23 -10.78
N VAL A 46 -5.98 6.28 -11.18
CA VAL A 46 -4.91 6.86 -10.36
C VAL A 46 -5.53 7.49 -9.11
N THR A 47 -5.21 6.94 -7.95
CA THR A 47 -5.72 7.39 -6.65
C THR A 47 -4.71 8.25 -5.89
N TYR A 48 -3.42 8.10 -6.20
CA TYR A 48 -2.36 8.88 -5.59
C TYR A 48 -1.13 8.93 -6.50
N ARG A 49 -0.49 10.10 -6.57
CA ARG A 49 0.74 10.34 -7.34
C ARG A 49 1.81 10.94 -6.44
N VAL A 50 3.01 10.39 -6.52
CA VAL A 50 4.22 10.89 -5.86
C VAL A 50 5.25 11.22 -6.93
N THR A 51 5.73 12.46 -6.96
CA THR A 51 6.77 12.87 -7.92
C THR A 51 8.13 12.97 -7.26
N ARG A 52 9.20 12.87 -8.04
CA ARG A 52 10.58 13.05 -7.58
C ARG A 52 10.78 14.37 -6.83
N PRO A 53 10.32 15.54 -7.33
CA PRO A 53 10.40 16.79 -6.56
C PRO A 53 9.68 16.76 -5.20
N MET A 54 8.55 16.03 -5.09
CA MET A 54 7.85 15.89 -3.81
C MET A 54 8.67 15.09 -2.80
N VAL A 55 9.38 14.05 -3.25
CA VAL A 55 10.29 13.25 -2.40
C VAL A 55 11.53 14.05 -2.05
N GLU A 56 12.16 14.70 -3.03
CA GLU A 56 13.38 15.51 -2.89
C GLU A 56 13.21 16.72 -1.97
N ASN A 57 11.98 17.17 -1.74
CA ASN A 57 11.67 18.14 -0.69
C ASN A 57 11.96 17.61 0.74
N TYR A 58 11.96 16.29 0.94
CA TYR A 58 12.19 15.65 2.25
C TYR A 58 13.48 14.81 2.30
N GLY A 59 13.94 14.28 1.17
CA GLY A 59 15.17 13.51 1.08
C GLY A 59 15.37 12.85 -0.28
N GLU A 60 16.40 12.02 -0.41
CA GLU A 60 16.82 11.50 -1.71
C GLU A 60 15.77 10.58 -2.36
N TRP A 61 15.66 10.68 -3.69
CA TRP A 61 14.92 9.72 -4.50
C TRP A 61 15.68 8.40 -4.59
N VAL A 62 15.14 7.34 -4.00
CA VAL A 62 15.73 5.99 -3.98
C VAL A 62 14.85 4.95 -4.70
N PHE A 63 13.94 5.44 -5.53
CA PHE A 63 13.06 4.65 -6.36
C PHE A 63 13.63 4.63 -7.79
N ASP A 64 14.89 4.23 -7.93
CA ASP A 64 15.58 3.98 -9.20
C ASP A 64 16.55 2.80 -9.09
N THR A 65 16.31 1.91 -8.11
CA THR A 65 17.05 0.66 -7.92
C THR A 65 16.10 -0.53 -7.91
N GLU A 66 16.61 -1.74 -8.14
CA GLU A 66 15.81 -2.97 -8.11
C GLU A 66 15.01 -3.11 -6.81
N LYS A 67 13.76 -3.60 -6.94
CA LYS A 67 12.83 -3.80 -5.83
C LYS A 67 12.15 -5.16 -5.94
N TYR A 68 11.68 -5.66 -4.80
CA TYR A 68 10.86 -6.87 -4.73
C TYR A 68 9.39 -6.50 -4.60
N VAL A 69 8.52 -7.33 -5.19
CA VAL A 69 7.10 -7.34 -4.82
C VAL A 69 6.94 -8.25 -3.61
N ILE A 70 6.47 -7.69 -2.50
CA ILE A 70 6.19 -8.43 -1.27
C ILE A 70 4.69 -8.39 -1.04
N LEU A 71 4.09 -9.58 -0.88
CA LEU A 71 2.68 -9.74 -0.53
C LEU A 71 2.63 -10.33 0.87
N ASN A 72 2.07 -9.58 1.81
CA ASN A 72 1.95 -10.01 3.20
C ASN A 72 0.60 -9.61 3.77
N PHE A 73 0.07 -10.43 4.67
CA PHE A 73 -1.12 -10.12 5.44
C PHE A 73 -0.74 -9.95 6.92
N ALA A 74 -0.28 -8.76 7.28
CA ALA A 74 0.17 -8.44 8.63
C ALA A 74 -0.94 -7.79 9.47
N MET A 75 -0.87 -7.96 10.78
CA MET A 75 -1.81 -7.39 11.73
C MET A 75 -1.09 -6.63 12.84
N GLY A 76 -1.75 -5.58 13.34
CA GLY A 76 -1.27 -4.81 14.49
C GLY A 76 -0.30 -3.68 14.14
N GLY A 77 0.38 -3.18 15.17
CA GLY A 77 1.26 -2.02 15.09
C GLY A 77 0.53 -0.70 15.32
N ALA A 78 1.25 0.42 15.19
CA ALA A 78 0.71 1.75 15.45
C ALA A 78 -0.35 2.19 14.41
N TYR A 79 -0.31 1.64 13.20
CA TYR A 79 -1.19 2.04 12.10
C TYR A 79 -2.67 1.65 12.34
N PRO A 80 -3.00 0.39 12.67
CA PRO A 80 -4.39 0.03 13.00
C PRO A 80 -4.96 0.84 14.17
N PHE A 81 -4.16 1.18 15.18
CA PHE A 81 -4.62 2.01 16.30
C PHE A 81 -5.01 3.42 15.86
N LYS A 82 -4.19 4.08 15.07
CA LYS A 82 -4.49 5.43 14.56
C LYS A 82 -5.75 5.46 13.68
N THR A 83 -6.11 4.33 13.10
CA THR A 83 -7.31 4.19 12.26
C THR A 83 -8.54 3.83 13.10
N ASN A 84 -8.44 2.80 13.95
CA ASN A 84 -9.58 2.18 14.63
C ASN A 84 -9.81 2.75 16.05
N ARG A 85 -8.77 3.34 16.67
CA ARG A 85 -8.76 3.86 18.05
C ARG A 85 -9.11 2.81 19.12
N ILE A 86 -8.66 1.57 18.91
CA ILE A 86 -8.92 0.43 19.79
C ILE A 86 -7.65 0.14 20.60
N GLU A 87 -7.72 0.24 21.92
CA GLU A 87 -6.57 0.01 22.81
C GLU A 87 -6.47 -1.46 23.25
N GLU A 88 -7.62 -2.05 23.58
CA GLU A 88 -7.75 -3.41 24.12
C GLU A 88 -8.58 -4.29 23.16
N PRO A 89 -8.34 -5.61 23.07
CA PRO A 89 -7.32 -6.40 23.78
C PRO A 89 -5.92 -6.32 23.16
N TYR A 90 -5.82 -5.78 21.94
CA TYR A 90 -4.57 -5.54 21.25
C TYR A 90 -4.61 -4.17 20.58
N ASN A 91 -3.47 -3.47 20.60
CA ASN A 91 -3.37 -2.12 20.08
C ASN A 91 -3.76 -2.05 18.58
N GLY A 92 -4.92 -1.46 18.31
CA GLY A 92 -5.53 -1.28 17.00
C GLY A 92 -6.33 -2.46 16.44
N VAL A 93 -6.45 -3.57 17.17
CA VAL A 93 -7.10 -4.80 16.70
C VAL A 93 -8.20 -5.24 17.68
N PRO A 94 -9.49 -5.23 17.28
CA PRO A 94 -10.58 -5.66 18.14
C PRO A 94 -10.58 -7.19 18.36
N GLN A 95 -11.17 -7.63 19.47
CA GLN A 95 -11.35 -9.06 19.78
C GLN A 95 -12.04 -9.83 18.64
N ALA A 96 -13.03 -9.23 17.98
CA ALA A 96 -13.72 -9.86 16.85
C ALA A 96 -12.78 -10.23 15.69
N THR A 97 -11.79 -9.37 15.39
CA THR A 97 -10.77 -9.68 14.37
C THR A 97 -9.85 -10.80 14.84
N VAL A 98 -9.47 -10.81 16.12
CA VAL A 98 -8.65 -11.88 16.71
C VAL A 98 -9.36 -13.23 16.58
N ASP A 99 -10.65 -13.27 16.89
CA ASP A 99 -11.43 -14.50 16.83
C ASP A 99 -11.58 -14.99 15.39
N ALA A 100 -11.90 -14.10 14.44
CA ALA A 100 -11.98 -14.43 13.01
C ALA A 100 -10.65 -14.98 12.45
N VAL A 101 -9.51 -14.44 12.92
CA VAL A 101 -8.19 -14.96 12.54
C VAL A 101 -7.96 -16.36 13.11
N LYS A 102 -8.35 -16.60 14.36
CA LYS A 102 -8.21 -17.92 15.01
C LYS A 102 -9.08 -18.99 14.36
N THR A 103 -10.25 -18.61 13.84
CA THR A 103 -11.17 -19.54 13.15
C THR A 103 -10.87 -19.67 11.66
N GLY A 104 -9.92 -18.89 11.11
CA GLY A 104 -9.56 -18.94 9.69
C GLY A 104 -10.59 -18.26 8.77
N GLU A 105 -11.44 -17.40 9.32
CA GLU A 105 -12.45 -16.63 8.58
C GLU A 105 -11.86 -15.45 7.80
N VAL A 106 -10.60 -15.08 8.09
CA VAL A 106 -9.90 -13.98 7.42
C VAL A 106 -8.78 -14.52 6.54
N ALA A 107 -8.82 -14.16 5.26
CA ALA A 107 -7.78 -14.50 4.29
C ALA A 107 -7.53 -13.32 3.34
N MET A 108 -6.29 -13.23 2.84
CA MET A 108 -5.94 -12.40 1.70
C MET A 108 -5.73 -13.32 0.51
N LEU A 109 -6.63 -13.25 -0.48
CA LEU A 109 -6.54 -14.04 -1.70
C LEU A 109 -5.92 -13.18 -2.80
N VAL A 110 -4.97 -13.75 -3.52
CA VAL A 110 -4.30 -13.12 -4.66
C VAL A 110 -4.50 -14.04 -5.85
N ASP A 111 -5.32 -13.62 -6.80
CA ASP A 111 -5.61 -14.39 -8.00
C ASP A 111 -4.42 -14.39 -8.96
N TRP A 112 -3.82 -13.22 -9.18
CA TRP A 112 -2.66 -13.07 -10.06
C TRP A 112 -1.75 -11.92 -9.64
N VAL A 113 -0.52 -11.99 -10.11
CA VAL A 113 0.46 -10.90 -10.07
C VAL A 113 1.01 -10.72 -11.48
N ARG A 114 1.07 -9.48 -11.96
CA ARG A 114 1.61 -9.13 -13.27
C ARG A 114 2.62 -8.01 -13.13
N VAL A 115 3.79 -8.17 -13.74
CA VAL A 115 4.82 -7.14 -13.90
C VAL A 115 5.06 -6.97 -15.39
N TYR A 116 5.10 -5.72 -15.85
CA TYR A 116 5.37 -5.37 -17.23
C TYR A 116 6.18 -4.08 -17.29
N ALA A 117 6.96 -3.95 -18.36
CA ALA A 117 7.66 -2.74 -18.75
C ALA A 117 7.34 -2.44 -20.23
N PRO A 118 7.44 -1.16 -20.66
CA PRO A 118 7.39 -0.77 -22.08
C PRO A 118 8.33 -1.63 -22.93
N GLU A 119 7.98 -1.88 -24.19
CA GLU A 119 8.76 -2.77 -25.07
C GLU A 119 10.21 -2.29 -25.26
N ASP A 120 10.45 -0.98 -25.22
CA ASP A 120 11.76 -0.37 -25.44
C ASP A 120 12.73 -0.52 -24.24
N GLU A 121 12.25 -0.93 -23.06
CA GLU A 121 13.05 -1.07 -21.83
C GLU A 121 13.46 -2.52 -21.51
N ARG A 122 13.08 -3.50 -22.35
CA ARG A 122 13.40 -4.93 -22.12
C ARG A 122 14.76 -5.37 -22.66
N ALA A 123 15.54 -4.43 -23.16
CA ALA A 123 16.81 -4.67 -23.83
C ALA A 123 17.99 -4.10 -23.02
N GLU A 124 18.15 -4.53 -21.77
CA GLU A 124 19.40 -4.41 -21.01
C GLU A 124 19.53 -5.59 -20.03
#